data_AF-A0A352RKM5-F1
#
_entry.id   AF-A0A352RKM5-F1
#
_cell.length_a   1.000
_cell.length_b   1.000
_cell.length_c   1.000
_cell.angle_alpha   90.00
_cell.angle_beta   90.00
_cell.angle_gamma   90.00
#
_symmetry.space_group_name_H-M   'P 1'
#
loop_
_entity.id
_entity.type
_entity.pdbx_description
1 polymer ?
#
loop_
_entity_poly.entity_id
_entity_poly.type
_entity_poly.pdbx_seq_one_letter_code
_entity_poly.pdbx_strand_id
1 'polypeptide(L)'
;YGGFLIHFGAVLMFLGFAGTFFSLERDITLEPGSSRQIGDYRLEFQNVSEFQLGNARHRAAIIEVFDNEGNFLEVMKPAKSFYPTQPQPLTEVAILRSFMEDLYLIFSSENGDEKGSVTLRVYINPLIGWAWMALPVFTLGVGISLTYRPKSLLTRETILKERYIAAQEVG
;
A
#
# COMPACT_ATOMS: atom_id res chain seq x y z
N TYR A 1 -13.07 -11.02 -23.09
CA TYR A 1 -13.36 -10.21 -21.89
C TYR A 1 -12.26 -10.31 -20.83
N GLY A 2 -11.84 -11.51 -20.40
CA GLY A 2 -10.74 -11.66 -19.43
C GLY A 2 -9.42 -11.01 -19.85
N GLY A 3 -9.05 -11.09 -21.14
CA GLY A 3 -7.88 -10.38 -21.68
C GLY A 3 -7.94 -8.84 -21.52
N PHE A 4 -9.12 -8.21 -21.64
CA PHE A 4 -9.25 -6.76 -21.44
C PHE A 4 -9.03 -6.37 -19.97
N LEU A 5 -9.54 -7.16 -19.03
CA LEU A 5 -9.29 -6.97 -17.60
C LEU A 5 -7.80 -7.07 -17.26
N ILE A 6 -7.09 -8.04 -17.85
CA ILE A 6 -5.65 -8.18 -17.69
C ILE A 6 -4.92 -6.92 -18.21
N HIS A 7 -5.24 -6.45 -19.42
CA HIS A 7 -4.61 -5.23 -19.95
C HIS A 7 -4.95 -3.99 -19.11
N PHE A 8 -6.18 -3.90 -18.61
CA PHE A 8 -6.58 -2.83 -17.72
C PHE A 8 -5.79 -2.88 -16.39
N GLY A 9 -5.59 -4.06 -15.81
CA GLY A 9 -4.71 -4.25 -14.66
C GLY A 9 -3.28 -3.76 -14.93
N ALA A 10 -2.75 -4.01 -16.13
CA ALA A 10 -1.42 -3.49 -16.52
C ALA A 10 -1.40 -1.96 -16.56
N VAL A 11 -2.44 -1.32 -17.10
CA VAL A 11 -2.58 0.15 -17.09
C VAL A 11 -2.60 0.70 -15.66
N LEU A 12 -3.35 0.07 -14.74
CA LEU A 12 -3.38 0.48 -13.33
C LEU A 12 -2.01 0.35 -12.65
N MET A 13 -1.26 -0.70 -12.97
CA MET A 13 0.10 -0.89 -12.45
C MET A 13 1.04 0.21 -12.95
N PHE A 14 1.01 0.52 -14.25
CA PHE A 14 1.79 1.63 -14.81
C PHE A 14 1.40 2.97 -14.19
N LEU A 15 0.11 3.20 -13.94
CA LEU A 15 -0.37 4.41 -13.27
C LEU A 15 0.21 4.54 -11.86
N GLY A 16 0.21 3.45 -11.08
CA GLY A 16 0.78 3.46 -9.74
C GLY A 16 2.29 3.71 -9.72
N PHE A 17 3.04 3.15 -10.67
CA PHE A 17 4.49 3.41 -10.80
C PHE A 17 4.79 4.80 -11.34
N ALA A 18 3.96 5.35 -12.22
CA ALA A 18 4.12 6.73 -12.66
C ALA A 18 3.97 7.70 -11.47
N GLY A 19 3.08 7.37 -10.52
CA GLY A 19 2.89 8.15 -9.29
C GLY A 19 4.15 8.28 -8.42
N THR A 20 5.03 7.27 -8.39
CA THR A 20 6.24 7.31 -7.55
C THR A 20 7.25 8.37 -8.00
N PHE A 21 7.18 8.85 -9.24
CA PHE A 21 8.00 9.98 -9.69
C PHE A 21 7.63 11.31 -9.05
N PHE A 22 6.41 11.40 -8.50
CA PHE A 22 5.90 12.58 -7.80
C PHE A 22 5.96 12.41 -6.28
N SER A 23 6.62 11.36 -5.79
CA SER A 23 6.78 11.12 -4.36
C SER A 23 7.57 12.25 -3.69
N LEU A 24 7.10 12.64 -2.50
CA LEU A 24 7.78 13.61 -1.64
C LEU A 24 8.41 12.89 -0.45
N GLU A 25 9.69 13.11 -0.22
CA GLU A 25 10.41 12.62 0.97
C GLU A 25 10.99 13.81 1.74
N ARG A 26 10.70 13.89 3.04
CA ARG A 26 11.20 14.96 3.91
C ARG A 26 11.49 14.45 5.32
N ASP A 27 12.68 14.79 5.82
CA ASP A 27 13.02 14.66 7.24
C ASP A 27 12.64 15.97 7.95
N ILE A 28 11.82 15.86 9.00
CA ILE A 28 11.36 17.00 9.80
C ILE A 28 11.62 16.74 11.29
N THR A 29 11.97 17.79 12.02
CA THR A 29 12.09 17.76 13.47
C THR A 29 10.98 18.61 14.06
N LEU A 30 10.20 18.04 14.98
CA LEU A 30 9.07 18.69 15.64
C LEU A 30 9.28 18.74 17.15
N GLU A 31 8.99 19.91 17.74
CA GLU A 31 8.85 20.06 19.19
C GLU A 31 7.42 19.70 19.63
N PRO A 32 7.20 19.19 20.85
CA PRO A 32 5.86 18.93 21.37
C PRO A 32 4.94 20.15 21.24
N GLY A 33 3.74 19.96 20.70
CA GLY A 33 2.76 21.01 20.41
C GLY A 33 3.05 21.84 19.14
N SER A 34 4.13 21.55 18.42
CA SER A 34 4.42 22.20 17.13
C SER A 34 3.79 21.44 15.97
N SER A 35 3.47 22.17 14.90
CA SER A 35 2.98 21.58 13.65
C SER A 35 3.81 22.01 12.45
N ARG A 36 3.81 21.17 11.42
CA ARG A 36 4.49 21.42 10.14
C ARG A 36 3.62 20.96 8.98
N GLN A 37 3.51 21.83 7.97
CA GLN A 37 2.88 21.49 6.70
C GLN A 37 3.88 20.75 5.79
N ILE A 38 3.49 19.59 5.26
CA ILE A 38 4.23 18.80 4.28
C ILE A 38 3.26 18.31 3.22
N GLY A 39 3.41 18.80 1.98
CA GLY A 39 2.40 18.61 0.93
C GLY A 39 1.05 19.17 1.39
N ASP A 40 -0.01 18.37 1.19
CA ASP A 40 -1.37 18.71 1.61
C ASP A 40 -1.70 18.27 3.05
N TYR A 41 -0.72 17.83 3.83
CA TYR A 41 -0.92 17.41 5.22
C TYR A 41 -0.26 18.37 6.21
N ARG A 42 -1.00 18.67 7.29
CA ARG A 42 -0.46 19.31 8.48
C ARG A 42 -0.23 18.25 9.55
N LEU A 43 1.03 18.07 9.95
CA LEU A 43 1.43 17.12 10.98
C LEU A 43 1.66 17.89 12.28
N GLU A 44 0.98 17.49 13.35
CA GLU A 44 1.10 18.08 14.67
C GLU A 44 1.63 17.05 15.66
N PHE A 45 2.78 17.33 16.27
CA PHE A 45 3.40 16.41 17.22
C PHE A 45 2.91 16.70 18.62
N GLN A 46 2.29 15.70 19.25
CA GLN A 46 1.77 15.81 20.60
C GLN A 46 2.84 15.43 21.64
N ASN A 47 3.25 14.17 21.66
CA ASN A 47 4.26 13.64 22.58
C ASN A 47 4.80 12.29 22.11
N VAL A 48 5.83 11.79 22.79
CA VAL A 48 6.25 10.38 22.69
C VAL A 48 5.62 9.60 23.84
N SER A 49 4.93 8.53 23.50
CA SER A 49 4.41 7.55 24.47
C SER A 49 5.33 6.34 24.52
N GLU A 50 5.75 5.96 25.71
CA GLU A 50 6.53 4.74 25.96
C GLU A 50 5.69 3.71 26.71
N PHE A 51 5.66 2.47 26.22
CA PHE A 51 4.95 1.38 26.87
C PHE A 51 5.69 0.05 26.69
N GLN A 52 5.55 -0.83 27.66
CA GLN A 52 6.12 -2.17 27.62
C GLN A 52 5.06 -3.16 27.15
N LEU A 53 5.36 -3.98 26.15
CA LEU A 53 4.48 -5.05 25.68
C LEU A 53 5.30 -6.34 25.52
N GLY A 54 4.97 -7.35 26.32
CA GLY A 54 5.76 -8.58 26.39
C GLY A 54 7.21 -8.28 26.81
N ASN A 55 8.18 -8.81 26.06
CA ASN A 55 9.60 -8.55 26.29
C ASN A 55 10.11 -7.30 25.57
N ALA A 56 9.26 -6.57 24.84
CA ALA A 56 9.64 -5.40 24.06
C ALA A 56 9.24 -4.10 24.76
N ARG A 57 10.07 -3.08 24.59
CA ARG A 57 9.75 -1.70 24.98
C ARG A 57 9.45 -0.91 23.72
N HIS A 58 8.25 -0.35 23.63
CA HIS A 58 7.80 0.42 22.47
C HIS A 58 7.87 1.92 22.81
N ARG A 59 8.40 2.72 21.89
CA ARG A 59 8.33 4.18 21.93
C ARG A 59 7.63 4.66 20.67
N ALA A 60 6.48 5.29 20.81
CA ALA A 60 5.65 5.75 19.70
C ALA A 60 5.51 7.27 19.74
N ALA A 61 5.75 7.95 18.63
CA ALA A 61 5.45 9.38 18.49
C ALA A 61 3.96 9.53 18.15
N ILE A 62 3.23 10.34 18.90
CA ILE A 62 1.82 10.61 18.67
C ILE A 62 1.70 11.83 17.76
N ILE A 63 1.29 11.60 16.52
CA ILE A 63 1.17 12.63 15.47
C ILE A 63 -0.28 12.75 15.05
N GLU A 64 -0.86 13.92 15.23
CA GLU A 64 -2.17 14.24 14.68
C GLU A 64 -2.00 14.74 13.24
N VAL A 65 -2.79 14.20 12.33
CA VAL A 65 -2.73 14.52 10.91
C VAL A 65 -4.01 15.24 10.51
N PHE A 66 -3.84 16.39 9.87
CA PHE A 66 -4.92 17.17 9.30
C PHE A 66 -4.71 17.34 7.80
N ASP A 67 -5.80 17.53 7.06
CA ASP A 67 -5.72 17.95 5.66
C ASP A 67 -5.37 19.44 5.53
N ASN A 68 -5.22 19.90 4.29
CA ASN A 68 -4.93 21.28 3.94
C ASN A 68 -6.07 22.25 4.31
N GLU A 69 -7.30 21.75 4.44
CA GLU A 69 -8.46 22.52 4.88
C GLU A 69 -8.55 22.63 6.41
N GLY A 70 -7.71 21.88 7.14
CA GLY A 70 -7.66 21.82 8.59
C GLY A 70 -8.57 20.76 9.20
N ASN A 71 -9.22 19.91 8.41
CA ASN A 71 -10.01 18.80 8.92
C ASN A 71 -9.08 17.72 9.49
N PHE A 72 -9.46 17.20 10.66
CA PHE A 72 -8.75 16.10 11.29
C PHE A 72 -8.95 14.81 10.50
N LEU A 73 -7.85 14.13 10.16
CA LEU A 73 -7.86 12.86 9.44
C LEU A 73 -7.71 11.69 10.42
N GLU A 74 -6.56 11.58 11.08
CA GLU A 74 -6.24 10.47 11.98
C GLU A 74 -5.07 10.82 12.93
N VAL A 75 -4.94 10.07 14.03
CA VAL A 75 -3.73 10.05 14.85
C VAL A 75 -2.80 8.92 14.39
N MET A 76 -1.69 9.27 13.76
CA MET A 76 -0.65 8.34 13.35
C MET A 76 0.37 8.12 14.49
N LYS A 77 0.78 6.87 14.68
CA LYS A 77 1.66 6.46 15.80
C LYS A 77 2.90 5.71 15.31
N PRO A 78 3.81 6.35 14.53
CA PRO A 78 5.05 5.70 14.15
C PRO A 78 5.88 5.37 15.39
N ALA A 79 6.44 4.16 15.43
CA ALA A 79 7.03 3.63 16.65
C ALA A 79 8.37 2.93 16.42
N LYS A 80 9.11 2.78 17.51
CA LYS A 80 10.32 1.95 17.60
C LYS A 80 10.20 0.97 18.75
N SER A 81 10.54 -0.28 18.47
CA SER A 81 10.37 -1.41 19.36
C SER A 81 11.73 -1.97 19.72
N PHE A 82 12.09 -1.87 21.00
CA PHE A 82 13.38 -2.24 21.55
C PHE A 82 13.28 -3.60 22.22
N TYR A 83 13.99 -4.59 21.68
CA TYR A 83 14.06 -5.94 22.22
C TYR A 83 15.39 -6.15 22.96
N PRO A 84 15.38 -6.70 24.19
CA PRO A 84 16.61 -6.95 24.96
C PRO A 84 17.62 -7.86 24.25
N THR A 85 17.14 -8.73 23.37
CA THR A 85 17.95 -9.70 22.62
C THR A 85 18.48 -9.17 21.29
N GLN A 86 18.10 -7.94 20.89
CA GLN A 86 18.39 -7.40 19.58
C GLN A 86 19.08 -6.05 19.70
N PRO A 87 20.27 -5.86 19.11
CA PRO A 87 21.06 -4.63 19.30
C PRO A 87 20.46 -3.42 18.59
N GLN A 88 19.62 -3.62 17.57
CA GLN A 88 18.95 -2.55 16.83
C GLN A 88 17.45 -2.58 17.08
N PRO A 89 16.79 -1.42 17.29
CA PRO A 89 15.34 -1.37 17.42
C PRO A 89 14.65 -1.67 16.10
N LEU A 90 13.49 -2.33 16.16
CA LEU A 90 12.60 -2.49 15.02
C LEU A 90 11.80 -1.21 14.83
N THR A 91 11.59 -0.81 13.58
CA THR A 91 10.84 0.40 13.25
C THR A 91 9.46 0.02 12.74
N GLU A 92 8.43 0.59 13.33
CA GLU A 92 7.03 0.46 12.94
C GLU A 92 6.61 1.75 12.23
N VAL A 93 6.27 1.61 10.95
CA VAL A 93 5.86 2.72 10.09
C VAL A 93 4.37 2.93 10.25
N ALA A 94 3.96 4.17 10.52
CA ALA A 94 2.54 4.53 10.45
C ALA A 94 2.20 4.88 9.01
N ILE A 95 1.06 4.37 8.52
CA ILE A 95 0.62 4.54 7.13
C ILE A 95 -0.83 5.03 7.15
N LEU A 96 -1.07 6.18 6.53
CA LEU A 96 -2.39 6.69 6.23
C LEU A 96 -2.62 6.52 4.73
N ARG A 97 -3.55 5.65 4.37
CA ARG A 97 -3.89 5.36 2.96
C ARG A 97 -5.06 6.23 2.52
N SER A 98 -4.89 6.93 1.41
CA SER A 98 -5.96 7.66 0.73
C SER A 98 -6.22 7.06 -0.65
N PHE A 99 -7.20 7.62 -1.35
CA PHE A 99 -7.53 7.18 -2.71
C PHE A 99 -6.49 7.63 -3.75
N MET A 100 -5.89 8.80 -3.53
CA MET A 100 -4.94 9.41 -4.48
C MET A 100 -3.49 9.21 -4.09
N GLU A 101 -3.18 9.06 -2.80
CA GLU A 101 -1.81 8.99 -2.29
C GLU A 101 -1.77 8.33 -0.92
N ASP A 102 -0.57 7.89 -0.51
CA ASP A 102 -0.33 7.30 0.79
C ASP A 102 0.70 8.13 1.55
N LEU A 103 0.39 8.49 2.80
CA LEU A 103 1.29 9.17 3.74
C LEU A 103 1.93 8.14 4.67
N TYR A 104 3.26 8.13 4.71
CA TYR A 104 4.05 7.28 5.59
C TYR A 104 4.83 8.14 6.56
N LEU A 105 4.77 7.80 7.85
CA LEU A 105 5.57 8.41 8.90
C LEU A 105 6.50 7.36 9.50
N ILE A 106 7.78 7.70 9.59
CA ILE A 106 8.80 6.86 10.20
C ILE A 106 9.43 7.63 11.36
N PHE A 107 9.46 7.01 12.53
CA PHE A 107 10.12 7.59 13.69
C PHE A 107 11.64 7.38 13.59
N SER A 108 12.38 8.43 13.21
CA SER A 108 13.83 8.39 13.00
C SER A 108 14.60 8.48 14.31
N SER A 109 14.44 9.55 15.09
CA SER A 109 15.16 9.72 16.36
C SER A 109 14.46 10.71 17.26
N GLU A 110 14.72 10.59 18.55
CA GLU A 110 14.35 11.61 19.55
C GLU A 110 15.63 12.36 19.91
N ASN A 111 15.62 13.68 19.82
CA ASN A 111 16.80 14.46 20.13
C ASN A 111 16.78 14.78 21.64
N GLY A 112 17.67 14.13 22.39
CA GLY A 112 17.74 14.27 23.85
C GLY A 112 18.18 15.65 24.35
N ASP A 113 18.72 16.49 23.47
CA ASP A 113 19.26 17.82 23.82
C ASP A 113 18.22 18.95 23.70
N GLU A 114 17.12 18.75 22.98
CA GLU A 114 16.12 19.80 22.67
C GLU A 114 14.73 19.35 23.09
N LYS A 115 14.22 19.82 24.24
CA LYS A 115 12.80 19.81 24.69
C LYS A 115 11.95 18.55 24.38
N GLY A 116 12.55 17.37 24.22
CA GLY A 116 11.83 16.16 23.80
C GLY A 116 11.36 16.20 22.33
N SER A 117 12.11 16.87 21.45
CA SER A 117 11.82 16.94 20.02
C SER A 117 12.01 15.59 19.32
N VAL A 118 11.21 15.36 18.27
CA VAL A 118 11.23 14.13 17.47
C VAL A 118 11.57 14.43 16.02
N THR A 119 12.50 13.66 15.46
CA THR A 119 12.79 13.63 14.03
C THR A 119 11.96 12.53 13.37
N LEU A 120 11.12 12.93 12.43
CA LEU A 120 10.29 12.05 11.61
C LEU A 120 10.74 12.10 10.17
N ARG A 121 10.73 10.96 9.51
CA ARG A 121 10.80 10.89 8.05
C ARG A 121 9.40 10.71 7.50
N VAL A 122 9.03 11.64 6.62
CA VAL A 122 7.71 11.70 5.99
C VAL A 122 7.86 11.33 4.52
N TYR A 123 7.04 10.38 4.07
CA TYR A 123 6.88 10.09 2.65
C TYR A 123 5.44 10.31 2.23
N ILE A 124 5.23 11.01 1.13
CA ILE A 124 3.95 11.08 0.44
C ILE A 124 4.17 10.39 -0.90
N ASN A 125 3.45 9.30 -1.14
CA ASN A 125 3.57 8.49 -2.35
C ASN A 125 2.27 8.54 -3.15
N PRO A 126 2.20 9.38 -4.19
CA PRO A 126 1.04 9.45 -5.06
C PRO A 126 0.81 8.14 -5.81
N LEU A 127 -0.46 7.78 -5.93
CA LEU A 127 -1.02 6.70 -6.76
C LEU A 127 -0.50 5.29 -6.49
N ILE A 128 0.37 5.07 -5.51
CA ILE A 128 0.93 3.74 -5.23
C ILE A 128 -0.16 2.70 -4.90
N GLY A 129 -1.28 3.13 -4.29
CA GLY A 129 -2.48 2.32 -4.08
C GLY A 129 -3.05 1.68 -5.35
N TRP A 130 -2.92 2.33 -6.51
CA TRP A 130 -3.41 1.81 -7.79
C TRP A 130 -2.59 0.62 -8.30
N ALA A 131 -1.31 0.55 -7.97
CA ALA A 131 -0.49 -0.63 -8.24
C ALA A 131 -1.00 -1.85 -7.46
N TRP A 132 -1.45 -1.65 -6.23
CA TRP A 132 -2.09 -2.70 -5.43
C TRP A 132 -3.45 -3.12 -5.98
N MET A 133 -4.24 -2.17 -6.48
CA MET A 133 -5.52 -2.44 -7.14
C MET A 133 -5.38 -3.25 -8.45
N ALA A 134 -4.22 -3.21 -9.09
CA ALA A 134 -3.96 -4.03 -10.27
C ALA A 134 -4.02 -5.54 -9.96
N LEU A 135 -3.58 -5.98 -8.77
CA LEU A 135 -3.54 -7.40 -8.39
C LEU A 135 -4.91 -8.08 -8.46
N PRO A 136 -5.97 -7.62 -7.76
CA PRO A 136 -7.29 -8.25 -7.85
C PRO A 136 -7.86 -8.20 -9.27
N VAL A 137 -7.60 -7.12 -10.02
CA VAL A 137 -8.03 -6.99 -11.42
C VAL A 137 -7.39 -8.06 -12.30
N PHE A 138 -6.09 -8.29 -12.14
CA PHE A 138 -5.40 -9.39 -12.82
C PHE A 138 -5.95 -10.74 -12.44
N THR A 139 -6.14 -11.02 -11.14
CA THR A 139 -6.67 -12.30 -10.66
C THR A 139 -8.05 -12.59 -11.25
N LEU A 140 -8.94 -11.60 -11.28
CA LEU A 140 -10.26 -11.71 -11.90
C LEU A 140 -10.16 -11.92 -13.42
N GLY A 141 -9.29 -11.16 -14.10
CA GLY A 141 -9.07 -11.29 -15.54
C GLY A 141 -8.54 -12.68 -15.93
N VAL A 142 -7.63 -13.24 -15.13
CA VAL A 142 -7.11 -14.61 -15.30
C VAL A 142 -8.21 -15.65 -15.04
N GLY A 143 -8.97 -15.51 -13.95
CA GLY A 143 -10.07 -16.43 -13.64
C GLY A 143 -11.14 -16.48 -14.74
N ILE A 144 -11.52 -15.33 -15.31
CA ILE A 144 -12.44 -15.25 -16.45
C ILE A 144 -11.82 -15.87 -17.71
N SER A 145 -10.51 -15.70 -17.91
CA SER A 145 -9.83 -16.27 -19.07
C SER A 145 -9.75 -17.79 -19.00
N LEU A 146 -9.53 -18.36 -17.81
CA LEU A 146 -9.46 -19.81 -17.60
C LEU A 146 -10.82 -20.51 -17.72
N THR A 147 -11.91 -19.82 -17.34
CA THR A 147 -13.27 -20.36 -17.45
C THR A 147 -13.85 -20.27 -18.87
N TYR A 148 -13.21 -19.49 -19.76
CA TYR A 148 -13.65 -19.34 -21.13
C TYR A 148 -13.28 -20.56 -22.00
N ARG A 149 -14.27 -21.40 -22.33
CA ARG A 149 -14.11 -22.48 -23.31
C ARG A 149 -14.28 -21.94 -24.74
N PRO A 150 -13.26 -22.03 -25.61
CA PRO A 150 -13.38 -21.58 -26.99
C PRO A 150 -14.37 -22.48 -27.77
N LYS A 151 -15.40 -21.85 -28.37
CA LYS A 151 -16.44 -22.55 -29.15
C LYS A 151 -15.89 -23.39 -30.30
N SER A 152 -14.72 -23.02 -30.85
CA SER A 152 -14.04 -23.75 -31.92
C SER A 152 -13.64 -25.18 -31.52
N LEU A 153 -13.34 -25.43 -30.23
CA LEU A 153 -13.02 -26.77 -29.75
C LEU A 153 -14.27 -27.65 -29.67
N LEU A 154 -15.42 -27.07 -29.30
CA LEU A 154 -16.70 -27.77 -29.29
C LEU A 154 -17.13 -28.18 -30.70
N THR A 155 -17.03 -27.27 -31.67
CA THR A 155 -17.36 -27.56 -33.08
C THR A 155 -16.48 -28.67 -33.65
N ARG A 156 -15.17 -28.65 -33.34
CA ARG A 156 -14.24 -29.69 -33.79
C ARG A 156 -14.55 -31.06 -33.18
N GLU A 157 -14.93 -31.11 -31.90
CA GLU A 157 -15.32 -32.35 -31.24
C GLU A 157 -16.60 -32.94 -31.86
N THR A 158 -17.60 -32.11 -32.14
CA THR A 158 -18.85 -32.54 -32.79
C THR A 158 -18.59 -33.12 -34.18
N ILE A 159 -17.81 -32.41 -35.01
CA ILE A 159 -17.48 -32.86 -36.37
C ILE A 159 -16.71 -34.19 -36.35
N LEU A 160 -15.79 -34.37 -35.40
CA LEU A 160 -15.02 -35.62 -35.28
C LEU A 160 -15.89 -36.78 -34.80
N LYS A 161 -16.81 -36.55 -33.86
CA LYS A 161 -17.80 -37.55 -33.43
C LYS A 161 -18.72 -37.98 -34.57
N GLU A 162 -19.26 -37.03 -35.33
CA GLU A 162 -20.11 -37.33 -36.49
C GLU A 162 -19.36 -38.16 -37.54
N ARG A 163 -18.10 -37.81 -37.84
CA ARG A 163 -17.25 -38.57 -38.77
C ARG A 163 -16.94 -39.98 -38.29
N TYR A 164 -16.72 -40.16 -36.98
CA TYR A 164 -16.46 -41.47 -36.39
C TYR A 164 -17.69 -42.39 -36.50
N ILE A 165 -18.88 -41.88 -36.18
CA ILE A 165 -20.14 -42.62 -36.29
C ILE A 165 -20.40 -43.00 -37.75
N ALA A 166 -20.26 -42.05 -38.69
CA ALA A 166 -20.44 -42.32 -40.12
C ALA A 166 -19.46 -43.37 -40.66
N ALA A 167 -18.24 -43.46 -40.11
CA ALA A 167 -17.27 -44.48 -40.50
C ALA A 167 -17.61 -45.88 -39.96
N GLN A 168 -18.32 -45.99 -38.82
CA GLN A 168 -18.79 -47.26 -38.27
C GLN A 168 -20.03 -47.82 -38.99
N GLU A 169 -20.89 -46.96 -39.55
CA GLU A 169 -22.10 -47.40 -40.26
C GLU A 169 -21.83 -47.96 -41.67
N VAL A 170 -20.64 -47.69 -42.22
CA VAL A 170 -20.26 -48.04 -43.60
C VAL A 170 -19.36 -49.30 -43.67
N GLY A 171 -18.92 -49.84 -42.53
CA GLY A 171 -18.12 -51.07 -42.43
C GLY A 171 -18.92 -52.25 -41.90
#